data_AF-A0A350NVT8-F1
#
_entry.id   AF-A0A350NVT8-F1
#
_cell.length_a   1.000
_cell.length_b   1.000
_cell.length_c   1.000
_cell.angle_alpha   90.00
_cell.angle_beta   90.00
_cell.angle_gamma   90.00
#
_symmetry.space_group_name_H-M   'P 1'
#
loop_
_entity.id
_entity.type
_entity.pdbx_description
1 polymer ?
#
loop_
_entity_poly.entity_id
_entity_poly.type
_entity_poly.pdbx_seq_one_letter_code
_entity_poly.pdbx_strand_id
1 'polypeptide(L)' 'MKHLLIIYPHWPPSNLVGVHRVRLIANELEALGWKPTVLTVDEHDHEEQLSAASEQLV' A
#
# COMPACT_ATOMS: atom_id res chain seq x y z
N MET A 1 6.73 -21.33 3.92
CA MET A 1 6.36 -19.97 3.47
C MET A 1 5.56 -19.32 4.58
N LYS A 2 5.93 -18.13 5.05
CA LYS A 2 5.24 -17.44 6.15
C LYS A 2 4.23 -16.46 5.56
N HIS A 3 3.04 -16.36 6.15
CA HIS A 3 2.02 -15.39 5.72
C HIS A 3 2.07 -14.15 6.62
N LEU A 4 1.99 -12.97 6.02
CA LEU A 4 1.89 -11.69 6.73
C LEU A 4 0.67 -10.92 6.23
N LEU A 5 -0.24 -10.57 7.14
CA LEU A 5 -1.31 -9.62 6.87
C LEU A 5 -0.85 -8.22 7.28
N ILE A 6 -0.86 -7.29 6.35
CA ILE A 6 -0.59 -5.87 6.58
C ILE A 6 -1.94 -5.16 6.56
N ILE A 7 -2.35 -4.58 7.69
CA ILE A 7 -3.57 -3.76 7.77
C ILE A 7 -3.13 -2.31 7.74
N TYR A 8 -3.47 -1.60 6.67
CA TYR A 8 -3.10 -0.21 6.53
C TYR A 8 -4.20 0.55 5.77
N PRO A 9 -4.76 1.64 6.32
CA PRO A 9 -5.98 2.24 5.78
C PRO A 9 -5.85 2.77 4.35
N HIS A 10 -4.66 3.23 3.97
CA HIS A 10 -4.41 3.79 2.64
C HIS A 10 -3.43 2.90 1.88
N TRP A 11 -3.64 2.66 0.59
CA TRP A 11 -2.68 1.99 -0.28
C TRP A 11 -2.58 2.76 -1.60
N PRO A 12 -1.48 2.66 -2.37
CA PRO A 12 -1.44 3.28 -3.69
C PRO A 12 -2.65 2.85 -4.55
N PRO A 13 -3.30 3.82 -5.24
CA PRO A 13 -2.97 5.24 -5.30
C PRO A 13 -3.34 6.01 -4.02
N SER A 14 -2.40 6.80 -3.48
CA SER A 14 -2.62 7.66 -2.32
C SER A 14 -1.56 8.77 -2.26
N ASN A 15 -1.97 9.99 -1.88
CA ASN A 15 -1.05 11.11 -1.66
C ASN A 15 -0.32 11.05 -0.32
N LEU A 16 -0.78 10.19 0.60
CA LEU A 16 -0.28 10.18 1.96
C LEU A 16 1.12 9.61 2.03
N VAL A 17 2.04 10.40 2.59
CA VAL A 17 3.44 10.01 2.78
C VAL A 17 3.58 8.73 3.61
N GLY A 18 2.60 8.46 4.49
CA GLY A 18 2.56 7.25 5.32
C GLY A 18 2.55 5.94 4.52
N VAL A 19 1.96 5.93 3.32
CA VAL A 19 1.86 4.76 2.44
C VAL A 19 3.24 4.25 2.01
N HIS A 20 4.20 5.15 1.81
CA HIS A 20 5.50 4.79 1.25
C HIS A 20 6.30 3.86 2.16
N ARG A 21 6.21 4.01 3.48
CA ARG A 21 6.93 3.16 4.43
C ARG A 21 6.45 1.72 4.37
N VAL A 22 5.13 1.52 4.37
CA VAL A 22 4.52 0.19 4.33
C VAL A 22 4.77 -0.46 2.98
N ARG A 23 4.65 0.31 1.89
CA ARG A 23 4.96 -0.17 0.53
C ARG A 23 6.41 -0.64 0.38
N LEU A 24 7.39 0.13 0.89
CA LEU A 24 8.80 -0.24 0.83
C LEU A 24 9.07 -1.58 1.54
N ILE A 25 8.45 -1.80 2.71
CA ILE A 25 8.59 -3.07 3.42
C ILE A 25 7.89 -4.19 2.63
N ALA A 26 6.65 -3.97 2.20
CA ALA A 26 5.84 -4.97 1.52
C ALA A 26 6.50 -5.52 0.25
N ASN A 27 7.15 -4.65 -0.53
CA ASN A 27 7.84 -5.02 -1.77
C ASN A 27 9.01 -6.01 -1.56
N GLU A 28 9.69 -5.95 -0.41
CA GLU A 28 10.87 -6.78 -0.12
C GLU A 28 10.51 -8.13 0.54
N LEU A 29 9.29 -8.28 1.04
CA LEU A 29 8.89 -9.44 1.85
C LEU A 29 8.91 -10.76 1.07
N GLU A 30 8.52 -10.74 -0.20
CA GLU A 30 8.55 -11.95 -1.04
C GLU A 30 9.97 -12.47 -1.24
N ALA A 31 10.94 -11.58 -1.45
CA ALA A 31 12.36 -11.95 -1.56
C ALA A 31 12.91 -12.56 -0.25
N LEU A 32 12.29 -12.27 0.89
CA LEU A 32 12.64 -12.81 2.20
C LEU A 32 11.84 -14.09 2.57
N GLY A 33 11.05 -14.64 1.65
CA GLY A 33 10.29 -15.88 1.84
C GLY A 33 8.95 -15.70 2.59
N TRP A 34 8.45 -14.47 2.66
CA TRP A 34 7.15 -14.13 3.22
C TRP A 34 6.15 -13.85 2.10
N LYS A 35 4.90 -14.26 2.29
CA LYS A 35 3.78 -13.89 1.42
C LYS A 35 2.98 -12.77 2.08
N PRO A 36 3.19 -11.50 1.69
CA PRO A 36 2.39 -10.40 2.20
C PRO A 36 0.97 -10.43 1.59
N THR A 37 0.01 -9.94 2.36
CA THR A 37 -1.33 -9.59 1.89
C THR A 37 -1.69 -8.27 2.53
N VAL A 38 -2.06 -7.28 1.72
CA VAL A 38 -2.45 -5.97 2.21
C VAL A 38 -3.97 -5.92 2.29
N LEU A 39 -4.49 -5.57 3.47
CA LEU A 39 -5.87 -5.20 3.69
C LEU A 39 -5.93 -3.69 3.88
N THR A 40 -6.65 -3.03 2.99
CA THR A 40 -6.74 -1.57 2.88
C THR A 40 -8.15 -1.13 2.50
N VAL A 41 -8.44 0.16 2.63
CA VAL A 41 -9.73 0.74 2.19
C VAL A 41 -9.73 0.84 0.67
N ASP A 42 -10.90 0.77 0.05
CA ASP A 42 -11.03 1.03 -1.38
C ASP A 42 -10.58 2.47 -1.69
N GLU A 43 -9.77 2.65 -2.73
CA GLU A 43 -9.19 3.95 -3.07
C GLU A 43 -10.23 5.04 -3.39
N HIS A 44 -11.45 4.65 -3.79
CA HIS A 44 -12.56 5.57 -4.03
C HIS A 44 -13.18 6.14 -2.74
N ASP A 45 -12.92 5.51 -1.60
CA ASP A 45 -13.39 5.94 -0.28
C ASP A 45 -12.32 6.72 0.50
N HIS A 46 -11.16 7.00 -0.10
CA HIS A 46 -10.15 7.86 0.51
C HIS A 46 -10.67 9.30 0.69
N GLU A 47 -10.41 9.90 1.85
CA GLU A 47 -10.84 11.26 2.18
C GLU A 47 -10.15 12.33 1.31
N GLU A 48 -8.94 12.04 0.81
CA GLU A 48 -8.14 12.97 0.02
C GLU A 48 -8.36 12.79 -1.50
N GLN A 49 -8.46 13.90 -2.22
CA GLN A 49 -8.42 13.87 -3.69
C GLN A 49 -7.01 13.49 -4.15
N LEU A 50 -6.92 12.48 -5.02
CA LEU A 50 -5.65 12.09 -5.64
C LEU A 50 -5.03 13.28 -6.39
N SER A 51 -3.73 13.48 -6.18
CA SER A 51 -2.95 14.39 -7.01
C SER A 51 -2.74 13.75 -8.38
N ALA A 52 -2.70 14.57 -9.43
CA ALA A 52 -2.44 14.10 -10.80
C ALA A 52 -1.14 13.27 -10.92
N ALA A 53 -0.14 13.52 -10.06
CA ALA A 53 1.08 12.73 -10.00
C ALA A 53 0.86 11.32 -9.40
N SER A 54 -0.08 11.17 -8.47
CA SER A 54 -0.40 9.88 -7.82
C SER A 54 -1.30 9.00 -8.67
N GLU A 55 -2.14 9.59 -9.54
CA GLU A 55 -2.94 8.86 -10.53
C GLU A 55 -2.06 8.06 -11.52
N GLN A 56 -0.84 8.52 -11.79
CA GLN A 56 0.09 7.87 -12.71
C GLN A 56 0.85 6.68 -12.11
N LEU A 57 0.66 6.40 -10.81
CA LEU A 57 1.37 5.35 -10.08
C LEU A 57 0.52 4.07 -9.89
N VAL A 58 -0.68 4.03 -10.49
CA VAL A 58 -1.59 2.88 -10.54
C VAL A 58 -1.16 1.89 -11.62
#